data_AF-B4UHE4-F1
#
_entry.id   AF-B4UHE4-F1
#
_cell.length_a   1.000
_cell.length_b   1.000
_cell.length_c   1.000
_cell.angle_alpha   90.00
_cell.angle_beta   90.00
_cell.angle_gamma   90.00
#
_symmetry.space_group_name_H-M   'P 1'
#
loop_
_entity.id
_entity.type
_entity.pdbx_description
1 polymer ?
#
loop_
_entity_poly.entity_id
_entity_poly.type
_entity_poly.pdbx_seq_one_letter_code
_entity_poly.pdbx_strand_id
1 'polypeptide(L)'
;MHDRTNVSLGMSSENLEPDVVTAIVGLPPTRSFRKGDLPAGRRFPVPRIRGSWALEVEGDDVGTAARELLDLVSGREGRWREAVARFSAVATLSIWWEPEGRYGGFSVDSTTLARLAALGERIDVYFPGTTDRRFTCSARGEARGAAYRALLRVLATFSGEALLVVRDGPGLDERGQRILAELERLGARSERASEWPGTKLTDAQATLWRVPVGDAVVDVLSSAAESLFDWVQPALPEDLCFQRDDGTTILGTIAHEQDAFLDLGPAEYEALLAKVPSMELKRDVSDPAPPAERAP
;
A
#
# COMPACT_ATOMS: atom_id res chain seq x y z
N MET A 1 -12.36 19.51 6.42
CA MET A 1 -12.05 18.26 7.15
C MET A 1 -11.02 18.68 8.22
N HIS A 2 -10.59 17.85 9.15
CA HIS A 2 -9.61 18.26 10.17
C HIS A 2 -8.45 17.28 10.15
N ASP A 3 -7.29 17.71 10.66
CA ASP A 3 -6.18 16.82 10.99
C ASP A 3 -6.70 15.61 11.78
N ARG A 4 -6.02 14.48 11.67
CA ARG A 4 -6.36 13.27 12.43
C ARG A 4 -5.17 12.90 13.28
N THR A 5 -5.41 12.64 14.55
CA THR A 5 -4.38 12.15 15.46
C THR A 5 -4.89 11.02 16.33
N ASN A 6 -3.98 10.14 16.72
CA ASN A 6 -4.16 9.17 17.78
C ASN A 6 -2.92 9.22 18.67
N VAL A 7 -3.09 9.64 19.92
CA VAL A 7 -2.04 9.65 20.93
C VAL A 7 -2.31 8.50 21.89
N SER A 8 -1.30 7.67 22.14
CA SER A 8 -1.48 6.45 22.92
C SER A 8 -0.36 6.18 23.91
N LEU A 9 -0.75 5.63 25.05
CA LEU A 9 0.15 5.07 26.04
C LEU A 9 -0.08 3.57 26.09
N GLY A 10 0.96 2.80 25.78
CA GLY A 10 0.88 1.35 25.74
C GLY A 10 2.07 0.67 26.37
N MET A 11 1.90 -0.62 26.65
CA MET A 11 2.99 -1.50 27.03
C MET A 11 2.91 -2.81 26.24
N SER A 12 4.06 -3.43 26.00
CA SER A 12 4.14 -4.72 25.31
C SER A 12 5.16 -5.65 25.97
N SER A 13 4.84 -6.95 26.02
CA SER A 13 5.75 -7.99 26.51
C SER A 13 5.40 -9.35 25.89
N GLU A 14 6.35 -10.29 25.92
CA GLU A 14 6.19 -11.65 25.40
C GLU A 14 5.12 -12.45 26.16
N ASN A 15 4.92 -12.14 27.44
CA ASN A 15 4.01 -12.83 28.36
C ASN A 15 2.94 -11.88 28.95
N LEU A 16 2.64 -10.77 28.29
CA LEU A 16 1.66 -9.80 28.77
C LEU A 16 0.25 -10.42 28.80
N GLU A 17 -0.41 -10.29 29.95
CA GLU A 17 -1.81 -10.69 30.15
C GLU A 17 -2.71 -9.45 30.31
N PRO A 18 -3.53 -9.09 29.30
CA PRO A 18 -4.29 -7.84 29.31
C PRO A 18 -5.21 -7.66 30.54
N ASP A 19 -5.90 -8.72 30.96
CA ASP A 19 -6.86 -8.64 32.06
C ASP A 19 -6.16 -8.35 33.41
N VAL A 20 -4.94 -8.86 33.59
CA VAL A 20 -4.11 -8.59 34.77
C VAL A 20 -3.61 -7.15 34.75
N VAL A 21 -3.16 -6.65 33.58
CA VAL A 21 -2.77 -5.24 33.42
C VAL A 21 -3.96 -4.33 33.74
N THR A 22 -5.15 -4.63 33.23
CA THR A 22 -6.38 -3.89 33.54
C THR A 22 -6.68 -3.87 35.04
N ALA A 23 -6.54 -5.00 35.73
CA ALA A 23 -6.77 -5.07 37.18
C ALA A 23 -5.75 -4.22 37.98
N ILE A 24 -4.49 -4.20 37.57
CA ILE A 24 -3.44 -3.40 38.24
C ILE A 24 -3.67 -1.91 37.98
N VAL A 25 -3.75 -1.51 36.71
CA VAL A 25 -3.89 -0.11 36.28
C VAL A 25 -5.23 0.48 36.73
N GLY A 26 -6.28 -0.35 36.80
CA GLY A 26 -7.62 0.07 37.17
C GLY A 26 -8.33 0.86 36.08
N LEU A 27 -7.97 0.61 34.82
CA LEU A 27 -8.59 1.20 33.62
C LEU A 27 -8.85 0.10 32.59
N PRO A 28 -9.96 0.18 31.83
CA PRO A 28 -10.12 -0.64 30.64
C PRO A 28 -9.20 -0.14 29.50
N PRO A 29 -8.58 -1.04 28.71
CA PRO A 29 -7.82 -0.64 27.54
C PRO A 29 -8.76 -0.19 26.43
N THR A 30 -8.28 0.71 25.58
CA THR A 30 -8.90 0.95 24.27
C THR A 30 -8.49 -0.12 23.27
N ARG A 31 -7.26 -0.66 23.42
CA ARG A 31 -6.74 -1.76 22.62
C ARG A 31 -5.92 -2.72 23.46
N SER A 32 -6.18 -4.02 23.31
CA SER A 32 -5.35 -5.06 23.91
C SER A 32 -5.42 -6.37 23.14
N PHE A 33 -4.37 -7.19 23.26
CA PHE A 33 -4.31 -8.54 22.71
C PHE A 33 -3.22 -9.35 23.41
N ARG A 34 -3.38 -10.68 23.41
CA ARG A 34 -2.37 -11.63 23.84
C ARG A 34 -1.46 -12.00 22.68
N LYS A 35 -0.28 -12.51 23.02
CA LYS A 35 0.59 -13.17 22.04
C LYS A 35 -0.16 -14.37 21.45
N GLY A 36 -0.10 -14.52 20.13
CA GLY A 36 -0.79 -15.58 19.38
C GLY A 36 -2.17 -15.21 18.88
N ASP A 37 -2.79 -14.14 19.38
CA ASP A 37 -4.10 -13.70 18.90
C ASP A 37 -4.04 -13.35 17.40
N LEU A 38 -5.10 -13.67 16.67
CA LEU A 38 -5.22 -13.31 15.25
C LEU A 38 -5.90 -11.95 15.10
N PRO A 39 -5.31 -10.99 14.35
CA PRO A 39 -5.96 -9.72 14.05
C PRO A 39 -7.27 -9.93 13.27
N ALA A 40 -8.37 -9.32 13.74
CA ALA A 40 -9.64 -9.33 13.03
C ALA A 40 -9.57 -8.53 11.71
N GLY A 41 -10.38 -8.92 10.72
CA GLY A 41 -10.56 -8.16 9.47
C GLY A 41 -9.44 -8.27 8.43
N ARG A 42 -8.43 -9.12 8.65
CA ARG A 42 -7.35 -9.37 7.67
C ARG A 42 -7.62 -10.66 6.90
N ARG A 43 -7.47 -10.63 5.56
CA ARG A 43 -7.64 -11.80 4.67
C ARG A 43 -6.61 -12.91 4.97
N PHE A 44 -5.41 -12.54 5.43
CA PHE A 44 -4.35 -13.45 5.87
C PHE A 44 -3.75 -12.94 7.19
N PRO A 45 -4.37 -13.24 8.35
CA PRO A 45 -3.92 -12.70 9.64
C PRO A 45 -2.63 -13.41 10.09
N VAL A 46 -1.61 -12.62 10.43
CA VAL A 46 -0.41 -13.10 11.12
C VAL A 46 -0.65 -13.04 12.63
N PRO A 47 -0.40 -14.12 13.40
CA PRO A 47 -0.52 -14.11 14.86
C PRO A 47 0.30 -12.99 15.50
N ARG A 48 -0.24 -12.36 16.55
CA ARG A 48 0.48 -11.33 17.31
C ARG A 48 1.74 -11.92 17.94
N ILE A 49 2.90 -11.35 17.62
CA ILE A 49 4.20 -11.84 18.11
C ILE A 49 4.43 -11.56 19.61
N ARG A 50 3.69 -10.62 20.19
CA ARG A 50 3.74 -10.22 21.61
C ARG A 50 2.36 -9.82 22.10
N GLY A 51 2.15 -9.83 23.42
CA GLY A 51 0.98 -9.24 24.04
C GLY A 51 1.12 -7.73 24.16
N SER A 52 -0.02 -7.02 24.13
CA SER A 52 -0.07 -5.57 24.23
C SER A 52 -1.32 -5.09 24.98
N TRP A 53 -1.17 -3.96 25.65
CA TRP A 53 -2.23 -3.22 26.32
C TRP A 53 -2.00 -1.73 26.10
N ALA A 54 -3.03 -0.98 25.70
CA ALA A 54 -2.92 0.45 25.41
C ALA A 54 -4.20 1.24 25.75
N LEU A 55 -3.98 2.52 26.06
CA LEU A 55 -4.96 3.60 26.06
C LEU A 55 -4.68 4.50 24.85
N GLU A 56 -5.71 4.88 24.13
CA GLU A 56 -5.63 5.66 22.90
C GLU A 56 -6.65 6.79 22.97
N VAL A 57 -6.24 7.99 22.59
CA VAL A 57 -7.10 9.16 22.45
C VAL A 57 -7.00 9.62 21.00
N GLU A 58 -8.14 9.59 20.30
CA GLU A 58 -8.27 10.11 18.94
C GLU A 58 -8.76 11.56 18.96
N GLY A 59 -8.29 12.36 18.02
CA GLY A 59 -8.70 13.76 17.89
C GLY A 59 -8.16 14.39 16.62
N ASP A 60 -8.18 15.72 16.57
CA ASP A 60 -7.64 16.53 15.48
C ASP A 60 -6.43 17.38 15.89
N ASP A 61 -6.17 17.54 17.19
CA ASP A 61 -5.00 18.24 17.72
C ASP A 61 -4.19 17.34 18.66
N VAL A 62 -2.91 17.16 18.35
CA VAL A 62 -2.01 16.29 19.13
C VAL A 62 -1.86 16.79 20.57
N GLY A 63 -1.76 18.12 20.77
CA GLY A 63 -1.60 18.70 22.10
C GLY A 63 -2.82 18.46 23.00
N THR A 64 -4.02 18.51 22.42
CA THR A 64 -5.29 18.25 23.12
C THR A 64 -5.44 16.77 23.45
N ALA A 65 -5.23 15.87 22.47
CA ALA A 65 -5.25 14.43 22.70
C ALA A 65 -4.21 13.99 23.75
N ALA A 66 -3.01 14.60 23.72
CA ALA A 66 -1.96 14.37 24.71
C ALA A 66 -2.37 14.74 26.14
N ARG A 67 -3.05 15.88 26.33
CA ARG A 67 -3.56 16.31 27.64
C ARG A 67 -4.68 15.39 28.14
N GLU A 68 -5.61 15.03 27.27
CA GLU A 68 -6.68 14.10 27.61
C GLU A 68 -6.14 12.72 28.02
N LEU A 69 -5.12 12.21 27.33
CA LEU A 69 -4.46 10.97 27.71
C LEU A 69 -3.82 11.06 29.10
N LEU A 70 -3.17 12.19 29.42
CA LEU A 70 -2.62 12.43 30.77
C LEU A 70 -3.70 12.46 31.84
N ASP A 71 -4.87 13.04 31.54
CA ASP A 71 -5.99 13.10 32.48
C ASP A 71 -6.56 11.70 32.77
N LEU A 72 -6.60 10.81 31.77
CA LEU A 72 -7.00 9.41 31.99
C LEU A 72 -6.09 8.67 32.98
N VAL A 73 -4.78 8.89 32.89
CA VAL A 73 -3.77 8.18 33.71
C VAL A 73 -3.42 8.92 35.00
N SER A 74 -3.93 10.14 35.18
CA SER A 74 -3.68 10.96 36.35
C SER A 74 -4.02 10.22 37.64
N GLY A 75 -3.07 10.21 38.59
CA GLY A 75 -3.19 9.51 39.87
C GLY A 75 -3.01 7.99 39.80
N ARG A 76 -2.66 7.44 38.63
CA ARG A 76 -2.43 5.99 38.41
C ARG A 76 -1.00 5.68 38.00
N GLU A 77 -0.09 6.65 38.03
CA GLU A 77 1.30 6.50 37.57
C GLU A 77 2.05 5.42 38.34
N GLY A 78 1.76 5.27 39.64
CA GLY A 78 2.31 4.19 40.46
C GLY A 78 1.85 2.80 39.99
N ARG A 79 0.55 2.66 39.71
CA ARG A 79 -0.06 1.40 39.24
C ARG A 79 0.40 1.06 37.83
N TRP A 80 0.56 2.07 36.97
CA TRP A 80 1.17 1.92 35.66
C TRP A 80 2.59 1.36 35.77
N ARG A 81 3.46 1.97 36.58
CA ARG A 81 4.83 1.49 36.81
C ARG A 81 4.88 0.08 37.42
N GLU A 82 3.95 -0.23 38.32
CA GLU A 82 3.80 -1.57 38.87
C GLU A 82 3.48 -2.61 37.77
N ALA A 83 2.51 -2.32 36.89
CA ALA A 83 2.14 -3.20 35.79
C ALA A 83 3.31 -3.38 34.80
N VAL A 84 4.00 -2.30 34.44
CA VAL A 84 5.19 -2.36 33.57
C VAL A 84 6.26 -3.25 34.18
N ALA A 85 6.57 -3.07 35.47
CA ALA A 85 7.57 -3.88 36.18
C ALA A 85 7.16 -5.35 36.29
N ARG A 86 5.88 -5.62 36.58
CA ARG A 86 5.32 -6.97 36.76
C ARG A 86 5.50 -7.87 35.55
N PHE A 87 5.47 -7.29 34.34
CA PHE A 87 5.61 -8.01 33.07
C PHE A 87 6.94 -7.77 32.37
N SER A 88 7.86 -7.02 33.00
CA SER A 88 9.08 -6.52 32.36
C SER A 88 8.78 -5.94 30.97
N ALA A 89 7.68 -5.18 30.88
CA ALA A 89 7.12 -4.72 29.62
C ALA A 89 7.84 -3.47 29.12
N VAL A 90 7.86 -3.28 27.81
CA VAL A 90 8.33 -2.05 27.19
C VAL A 90 7.17 -1.06 27.18
N ALA A 91 7.24 -0.02 28.00
CA ALA A 91 6.27 1.08 28.03
C ALA A 91 6.59 2.11 26.93
N THR A 92 5.61 2.44 26.10
CA THR A 92 5.77 3.30 24.91
C THR A 92 4.67 4.34 24.87
N LEU A 93 5.06 5.59 24.64
CA LEU A 93 4.17 6.63 24.15
C LEU A 93 4.21 6.60 22.61
N SER A 94 3.07 6.59 21.96
CA SER A 94 2.99 6.69 20.50
C SER A 94 2.11 7.84 20.07
N ILE A 95 2.59 8.63 19.11
CA ILE A 95 1.84 9.72 18.48
C ILE A 95 1.68 9.38 17.01
N TRP A 96 0.46 9.15 16.56
CA TRP A 96 0.13 9.10 15.14
C TRP A 96 -0.58 10.40 14.76
N TRP A 97 -0.18 11.02 13.66
CA TRP A 97 -0.78 12.27 13.18
C TRP A 97 -0.79 12.30 11.65
N GLU A 98 -1.92 12.68 11.07
CA GLU A 98 -2.15 12.83 9.63
C GLU A 98 -2.71 14.24 9.36
N PRO A 99 -1.98 15.10 8.63
CA PRO A 99 -2.48 16.42 8.28
C PRO A 99 -3.65 16.33 7.28
N GLU A 100 -4.58 17.29 7.34
CA GLU A 100 -5.59 17.49 6.29
C GLU A 100 -4.92 17.77 4.91
N GLY A 101 -3.74 18.40 4.92
CA GLY A 101 -2.95 18.76 3.73
C GLY A 101 -1.67 17.94 3.52
N ARG A 102 -0.83 18.33 2.56
CA ARG A 102 0.45 17.62 2.24
C ARG A 102 1.61 17.97 3.18
N TYR A 103 1.55 19.14 3.83
CA TYR A 103 2.61 19.64 4.70
C TYR A 103 1.99 20.17 5.99
N GLY A 104 2.64 19.92 7.11
CA GLY A 104 2.23 20.46 8.40
C GLY A 104 3.11 19.92 9.52
N GLY A 105 2.74 20.30 10.74
CA GLY A 105 3.30 19.76 11.97
C GLY A 105 2.37 20.07 13.12
N PHE A 106 2.63 19.43 14.26
CA PHE A 106 1.88 19.65 15.48
C PHE A 106 2.81 20.19 16.57
N SER A 107 2.22 20.76 17.62
CA SER A 107 2.94 21.19 18.80
C SER A 107 2.37 20.51 20.04
N VAL A 108 3.27 20.08 20.92
CA VAL A 108 2.94 19.66 22.28
C VAL A 108 3.80 20.53 23.19
N ASP A 109 3.18 21.17 24.19
CA ASP A 109 3.94 21.99 25.13
C ASP A 109 4.92 21.14 25.95
N SER A 110 6.04 21.73 26.34
CA SER A 110 7.12 21.01 27.03
C SER A 110 6.68 20.36 28.34
N THR A 111 5.68 20.91 29.02
CA THR A 111 5.17 20.35 30.29
C THR A 111 4.39 19.07 30.03
N THR A 112 3.48 19.11 29.06
CA THR A 112 2.72 17.93 28.62
C THR A 112 3.65 16.84 28.09
N LEU A 113 4.61 17.20 27.22
CA LEU A 113 5.55 16.23 26.67
C LEU A 113 6.42 15.58 27.76
N ALA A 114 6.90 16.36 28.73
CA ALA A 114 7.69 15.83 29.84
C ALA A 114 6.89 14.86 30.72
N ARG A 115 5.62 15.16 31.00
CA ARG A 115 4.74 14.26 31.77
C ARG A 115 4.47 12.96 31.03
N LEU A 116 4.25 13.01 29.72
CA LEU A 116 4.07 11.82 28.90
C LEU A 116 5.36 10.98 28.81
N ALA A 117 6.50 11.64 28.62
CA ALA A 117 7.81 10.99 28.59
C ALA A 117 8.11 10.25 29.90
N ALA A 118 7.66 10.75 31.05
CA ALA A 118 7.83 10.09 32.34
C ALA A 118 7.02 8.79 32.51
N LEU A 119 6.07 8.51 31.61
CA LEU A 119 5.24 7.30 31.63
C LEU A 119 5.80 6.17 30.75
N GLY A 120 6.69 6.48 29.81
CA GLY A 120 7.24 5.51 28.86
C GLY A 120 8.76 5.49 28.85
N GLU A 121 9.35 4.43 28.29
CA GLU A 121 10.80 4.36 28.05
C GLU A 121 11.19 5.05 26.73
N ARG A 122 10.21 5.21 25.82
CA ARG A 122 10.40 5.80 24.50
C ARG A 122 9.14 6.50 24.01
N ILE A 123 9.35 7.42 23.07
CA ILE A 123 8.31 8.12 22.33
C ILE A 123 8.46 7.75 20.86
N ASP A 124 7.48 7.06 20.31
CA ASP A 124 7.41 6.72 18.90
C ASP A 124 6.49 7.72 18.18
N VAL A 125 7.01 8.47 17.22
CA VAL A 125 6.22 9.40 16.41
C VAL A 125 6.01 8.82 15.02
N TYR A 126 4.76 8.52 14.70
CA TYR A 126 4.31 8.02 13.43
C TYR A 126 3.70 9.16 12.63
N PHE A 127 4.40 9.56 11.59
CA PHE A 127 3.75 10.24 10.48
C PHE A 127 3.01 9.17 9.67
N PRO A 128 1.97 9.54 8.92
CA PRO A 128 1.46 8.64 7.90
C PRO A 128 2.65 8.51 6.98
N GLY A 129 3.38 7.39 7.07
CA GLY A 129 4.33 7.04 6.03
C GLY A 129 3.53 7.24 4.75
N THR A 130 4.02 8.09 3.85
CA THR A 130 3.28 8.54 2.67
C THR A 130 2.81 7.31 1.91
N THR A 131 1.64 6.80 2.27
CA THR A 131 1.03 5.59 1.70
C THR A 131 0.57 5.90 0.28
N ASP A 132 0.54 7.20 -0.05
CA ASP A 132 0.30 7.77 -1.36
C ASP A 132 1.57 8.20 -2.09
N ARG A 133 2.79 7.96 -1.55
CA ARG A 133 4.00 8.08 -2.38
C ARG A 133 4.08 6.84 -3.26
N ARG A 134 3.39 6.94 -4.38
CA ARG A 134 3.66 6.07 -5.51
C ARG A 134 5.01 6.46 -6.10
N PHE A 135 5.73 5.47 -6.57
CA PHE A 135 7.02 5.66 -7.21
C PHE A 135 7.07 4.83 -8.47
N THR A 136 7.71 5.39 -9.49
CA THR A 136 7.91 4.69 -10.75
C THR A 136 9.09 3.72 -10.63
N CYS A 137 8.87 2.50 -11.09
CA CYS A 137 9.89 1.49 -11.28
C CYS A 137 9.96 1.11 -12.75
N SER A 138 11.16 1.05 -13.31
CA SER A 138 11.40 0.37 -14.57
C SER A 138 11.58 -1.14 -14.33
N ALA A 139 10.92 -1.97 -15.14
CA ALA A 139 11.14 -3.41 -15.15
C ALA A 139 12.41 -3.75 -15.94
N ARG A 140 13.40 -4.36 -15.27
CA ARG A 140 14.69 -4.76 -15.87
C ARG A 140 14.79 -6.26 -16.16
N GLY A 141 13.83 -7.03 -15.64
CA GLY A 141 13.68 -8.45 -15.90
C GLY A 141 12.28 -8.74 -16.43
N GLU A 142 12.14 -9.89 -17.08
CA GLU A 142 10.89 -10.33 -17.70
C GLU A 142 10.27 -11.46 -16.87
N ALA A 143 9.02 -11.28 -16.46
CA ALA A 143 8.23 -12.37 -15.88
C ALA A 143 7.73 -13.27 -17.02
N ARG A 144 8.10 -14.56 -17.01
CA ARG A 144 7.67 -15.54 -18.02
C ARG A 144 6.91 -16.72 -17.41
N GLY A 145 6.01 -17.30 -18.18
CA GLY A 145 5.18 -18.45 -17.84
C GLY A 145 4.51 -18.36 -16.46
N ALA A 146 4.91 -19.20 -15.51
CA ALA A 146 4.30 -19.18 -14.18
C ALA A 146 4.46 -17.82 -13.46
N ALA A 147 5.59 -17.14 -13.67
CA ALA A 147 5.82 -15.81 -13.10
C ALA A 147 4.94 -14.75 -13.78
N TYR A 148 4.75 -14.84 -15.11
CA TYR A 148 3.82 -13.97 -15.84
C TYR A 148 2.38 -14.13 -15.33
N ARG A 149 1.93 -15.38 -15.16
CA ARG A 149 0.59 -15.67 -14.61
C ARG A 149 0.43 -15.14 -13.17
N ALA A 150 1.48 -15.23 -12.35
CA ALA A 150 1.49 -14.63 -11.02
C ALA A 150 1.43 -13.10 -11.08
N LEU A 151 2.15 -12.47 -12.02
CA LEU A 151 2.12 -11.03 -12.25
C LEU A 151 0.73 -10.53 -12.61
N LEU A 152 0.06 -11.15 -13.58
CA LEU A 152 -1.31 -10.79 -13.95
C LEU A 152 -2.27 -10.86 -12.76
N ARG A 153 -2.15 -11.91 -11.94
CA ARG A 153 -2.98 -12.06 -10.73
C ARG A 153 -2.71 -10.98 -9.69
N VAL A 154 -1.45 -10.56 -9.51
CA VAL A 154 -1.12 -9.45 -8.60
C VAL A 154 -1.67 -8.13 -9.13
N LEU A 155 -1.41 -7.81 -10.40
CA LEU A 155 -1.91 -6.57 -11.02
C LEU A 155 -3.43 -6.48 -10.95
N ALA A 156 -4.12 -7.60 -11.17
CA ALA A 156 -5.57 -7.66 -11.06
C ALA A 156 -6.14 -7.36 -9.67
N THR A 157 -5.35 -7.49 -8.60
CA THR A 157 -5.80 -7.11 -7.25
C THR A 157 -5.89 -5.60 -7.02
N PHE A 158 -5.23 -4.81 -7.87
CA PHE A 158 -5.13 -3.36 -7.72
C PHE A 158 -5.73 -2.59 -8.91
N SER A 159 -6.12 -3.31 -9.97
CA SER A 159 -6.52 -2.71 -11.25
C SER A 159 -8.03 -2.79 -11.44
N GLY A 160 -8.61 -1.71 -11.97
CA GLY A 160 -9.97 -1.70 -12.48
C GLY A 160 -10.03 -2.14 -13.95
N GLU A 161 -9.02 -1.76 -14.74
CA GLU A 161 -9.00 -1.99 -16.18
C GLU A 161 -7.64 -2.48 -16.68
N ALA A 162 -7.67 -3.32 -17.72
CA ALA A 162 -6.53 -3.62 -18.57
C ALA A 162 -6.73 -2.94 -19.92
N LEU A 163 -5.63 -2.52 -20.53
CA LEU A 163 -5.62 -1.88 -21.85
C LEU A 163 -4.88 -2.75 -22.85
N LEU A 164 -5.38 -2.78 -24.08
CA LEU A 164 -4.76 -3.45 -25.22
C LEU A 164 -4.92 -2.57 -26.47
N VAL A 165 -3.97 -2.64 -27.39
CA VAL A 165 -3.92 -1.74 -28.54
C VAL A 165 -3.96 -2.51 -29.85
N VAL A 166 -4.77 -2.06 -30.80
CA VAL A 166 -4.71 -2.54 -32.19
C VAL A 166 -4.34 -1.38 -33.08
N ARG A 167 -3.17 -1.46 -33.70
CA ARG A 167 -2.69 -0.43 -34.62
C ARG A 167 -3.40 -0.52 -35.96
N ASP A 168 -3.59 0.63 -36.59
CA ASP A 168 -4.08 0.69 -37.97
C ASP A 168 -3.08 0.00 -38.92
N GLY A 169 -3.59 -0.75 -39.90
CA GLY A 169 -2.75 -1.48 -40.85
C GLY A 169 -3.29 -2.89 -41.14
N PRO A 170 -2.44 -3.94 -41.24
CA PRO A 170 -2.87 -5.29 -41.62
C PRO A 170 -3.78 -5.97 -40.59
N GLY A 171 -3.97 -5.37 -39.42
CA GLY A 171 -4.82 -5.88 -38.36
C GLY A 171 -4.22 -7.09 -37.64
N LEU A 172 -5.06 -7.73 -36.82
CA LEU A 172 -4.73 -8.96 -36.10
C LEU A 172 -4.99 -10.19 -36.96
N ASP A 173 -4.22 -11.25 -36.71
CA ASP A 173 -4.48 -12.57 -37.26
C ASP A 173 -5.67 -13.28 -36.55
N GLU A 174 -5.99 -14.50 -36.97
CA GLU A 174 -7.10 -15.28 -36.38
C GLU A 174 -6.93 -15.55 -34.87
N ARG A 175 -5.69 -15.58 -34.35
CA ARG A 175 -5.44 -15.74 -32.93
C ARG A 175 -5.78 -14.43 -32.21
N GLY A 176 -5.24 -13.30 -32.64
CA GLY A 176 -5.51 -12.01 -32.03
C GLY A 176 -7.00 -11.63 -32.08
N GLN A 177 -7.67 -11.91 -33.20
CA GLN A 177 -9.11 -11.69 -33.36
C GLN A 177 -9.94 -12.53 -32.37
N ARG A 178 -9.57 -13.79 -32.15
CA ARG A 178 -10.25 -14.65 -31.17
C ARG A 178 -10.11 -14.13 -29.75
N ILE A 179 -8.91 -13.69 -29.37
CA ILE A 179 -8.68 -13.10 -28.04
C ILE A 179 -9.55 -11.86 -27.84
N LEU A 180 -9.60 -10.93 -28.81
CA LEU A 180 -10.47 -9.76 -28.68
C LEU A 180 -11.95 -10.11 -28.58
N ALA A 181 -12.43 -11.10 -29.35
CA ALA A 181 -13.81 -11.56 -29.27
C ALA A 181 -14.15 -12.16 -27.90
N GLU A 182 -13.21 -12.88 -27.27
CA GLU A 182 -13.37 -13.37 -25.91
C GLU A 182 -13.43 -12.23 -24.89
N LEU A 183 -12.55 -11.24 -25.01
CA LEU A 183 -12.53 -10.08 -24.12
C LEU A 183 -13.78 -9.19 -24.29
N GLU A 184 -14.29 -9.03 -25.51
CA GLU A 184 -15.54 -8.32 -25.79
C GLU A 184 -16.74 -8.97 -25.09
N ARG A 185 -16.81 -10.31 -25.10
CA ARG A 185 -17.82 -11.06 -24.34
C ARG A 185 -17.72 -10.87 -22.83
N LEU A 186 -16.52 -10.52 -22.34
CA LEU A 186 -16.24 -10.21 -20.94
C LEU A 186 -16.41 -8.71 -20.62
N GLY A 187 -16.96 -7.92 -21.54
CA GLY A 187 -17.27 -6.51 -21.34
C GLY A 187 -16.18 -5.55 -21.78
N ALA A 188 -15.21 -5.99 -22.60
CA ALA A 188 -14.28 -5.08 -23.22
C ALA A 188 -14.99 -4.09 -24.14
N ARG A 189 -14.51 -2.84 -24.13
CA ARG A 189 -14.96 -1.76 -25.01
C ARG A 189 -13.77 -1.18 -25.76
N SER A 190 -14.01 -0.59 -26.92
CA SER A 190 -12.95 0.01 -27.73
C SER A 190 -13.23 1.48 -28.03
N GLU A 191 -12.19 2.29 -28.06
CA GLU A 191 -12.22 3.67 -28.52
C GLU A 191 -11.02 3.99 -29.43
N ARG A 192 -11.11 5.09 -30.17
CA ARG A 192 -9.97 5.60 -30.93
C ARG A 192 -9.13 6.49 -30.04
N ALA A 193 -7.85 6.16 -29.92
CA ALA A 193 -6.91 6.88 -29.06
C ALA A 193 -5.59 7.15 -29.80
N SER A 194 -4.91 8.21 -29.42
CA SER A 194 -3.55 8.52 -29.86
C SER A 194 -2.53 8.40 -28.72
N GLU A 195 -2.96 7.99 -27.53
CA GLU A 195 -2.11 7.90 -26.35
C GLU A 195 -2.61 6.82 -25.39
N TRP A 196 -1.68 6.09 -24.79
CA TRP A 196 -1.88 5.10 -23.74
C TRP A 196 -0.60 5.00 -22.90
N PRO A 197 -0.60 4.29 -21.76
CA PRO A 197 0.59 4.19 -20.92
C PRO A 197 1.81 3.66 -21.71
N GLY A 198 2.85 4.50 -21.84
CA GLY A 198 4.08 4.18 -22.55
C GLY A 198 4.19 4.75 -23.97
N THR A 199 3.08 5.08 -24.63
CA THR A 199 3.10 5.48 -26.04
C THR A 199 2.18 6.66 -26.33
N LYS A 200 2.70 7.64 -27.07
CA LYS A 200 1.95 8.75 -27.65
C LYS A 200 2.24 8.87 -29.14
N LEU A 201 1.21 8.79 -29.96
CA LEU A 201 1.27 8.93 -31.40
C LEU A 201 1.19 10.42 -31.78
N THR A 202 1.99 10.85 -32.76
CA THR A 202 2.05 12.27 -33.19
C THR A 202 0.92 12.64 -34.14
N ASP A 203 0.67 11.82 -35.17
CA ASP A 203 -0.30 12.11 -36.25
C ASP A 203 -1.11 10.87 -36.66
N ALA A 204 -1.30 9.93 -35.73
CA ALA A 204 -2.02 8.69 -35.96
C ALA A 204 -2.91 8.34 -34.77
N GLN A 205 -3.83 7.43 -34.99
CA GLN A 205 -4.64 6.82 -33.94
C GLN A 205 -4.51 5.31 -34.00
N ALA A 206 -4.86 4.67 -32.90
CA ALA A 206 -5.04 3.23 -32.79
C ALA A 206 -6.39 2.95 -32.13
N THR A 207 -6.82 1.69 -32.18
CA THR A 207 -7.98 1.25 -31.43
C THR A 207 -7.51 0.79 -30.06
N LEU A 208 -7.85 1.54 -29.02
CA LEU A 208 -7.57 1.20 -27.63
C LEU A 208 -8.75 0.41 -27.07
N TRP A 209 -8.47 -0.81 -26.63
CA TRP A 209 -9.41 -1.69 -25.95
C TRP A 209 -9.24 -1.53 -24.44
N ARG A 210 -10.34 -1.30 -23.73
CA ARG A 210 -10.44 -1.25 -22.28
C ARG A 210 -11.22 -2.45 -21.80
N VAL A 211 -10.60 -3.25 -20.94
CA VAL A 211 -11.17 -4.50 -20.45
C VAL A 211 -11.34 -4.40 -18.93
N PRO A 212 -12.56 -4.58 -18.39
CA PRO A 212 -12.74 -4.62 -16.94
C PRO A 212 -12.00 -5.82 -16.36
N VAL A 213 -11.16 -5.60 -15.35
CA VAL A 213 -10.31 -6.66 -14.81
C VAL A 213 -11.09 -7.55 -13.84
N GLY A 214 -10.98 -8.85 -14.04
CA GLY A 214 -11.53 -9.89 -13.17
C GLY A 214 -10.92 -11.25 -13.49
N ASP A 215 -11.24 -12.28 -12.70
CA ASP A 215 -10.61 -13.61 -12.82
C ASP A 215 -10.71 -14.20 -14.24
N ALA A 216 -11.88 -14.07 -14.88
CA ALA A 216 -12.08 -14.56 -16.24
C ALA A 216 -11.17 -13.87 -17.27
N VAL A 217 -10.97 -12.55 -17.13
CA VAL A 217 -10.06 -11.79 -18.00
C VAL A 217 -8.62 -12.21 -17.74
N VAL A 218 -8.22 -12.35 -16.47
CA VAL A 218 -6.88 -12.82 -16.11
C VAL A 218 -6.60 -14.20 -16.71
N ASP A 219 -7.58 -15.10 -16.72
CA ASP A 219 -7.43 -16.43 -17.31
C ASP A 219 -7.27 -16.35 -18.85
N VAL A 220 -8.05 -15.51 -19.54
CA VAL A 220 -7.86 -15.24 -20.98
C VAL A 220 -6.45 -14.71 -21.25
N LEU A 221 -6.03 -13.63 -20.56
CA LEU A 221 -4.70 -13.02 -20.73
C LEU A 221 -3.55 -13.99 -20.41
N SER A 222 -3.75 -14.85 -19.40
CA SER A 222 -2.78 -15.87 -18.97
C SER A 222 -2.64 -17.02 -19.97
N SER A 223 -3.72 -17.32 -20.72
CA SER A 223 -3.72 -18.36 -21.75
C SER A 223 -3.22 -17.83 -23.10
N ALA A 224 -3.36 -16.53 -23.33
CA ALA A 224 -3.02 -15.88 -24.59
C ALA A 224 -1.51 -15.71 -24.77
N ALA A 225 -0.74 -15.52 -23.69
CA ALA A 225 0.68 -15.18 -23.72
C ALA A 225 1.47 -15.87 -22.59
N GLU A 226 2.78 -15.96 -22.76
CA GLU A 226 3.69 -16.43 -21.70
C GLU A 226 4.50 -15.27 -21.08
N SER A 227 4.36 -14.04 -21.60
CA SER A 227 5.04 -12.83 -21.13
C SER A 227 4.28 -11.54 -21.43
N LEU A 228 4.61 -10.45 -20.73
CA LEU A 228 4.18 -9.09 -21.07
C LEU A 228 4.61 -8.66 -22.47
N PHE A 229 5.76 -9.13 -22.94
CA PHE A 229 6.33 -8.71 -24.23
C PHE A 229 5.87 -9.57 -25.41
N ASP A 230 5.02 -10.58 -25.17
CA ASP A 230 4.40 -11.37 -26.24
C ASP A 230 3.22 -10.63 -26.90
N TRP A 231 2.70 -9.59 -26.26
CA TRP A 231 1.58 -8.76 -26.74
C TRP A 231 2.02 -7.87 -27.90
N VAL A 232 2.15 -8.47 -29.08
CA VAL A 232 2.65 -7.82 -30.30
C VAL A 232 1.80 -8.23 -31.52
N GLN A 233 1.41 -7.24 -32.33
CA GLN A 233 0.66 -7.46 -33.57
C GLN A 233 1.56 -8.16 -34.62
N PRO A 234 1.05 -9.13 -35.43
CA PRO A 234 -0.36 -9.49 -35.64
C PRO A 234 -0.93 -10.59 -34.74
N ALA A 235 -0.10 -11.31 -34.00
CA ALA A 235 -0.53 -12.49 -33.24
C ALA A 235 -1.42 -12.15 -32.03
N LEU A 236 -1.17 -11.00 -31.40
CA LEU A 236 -1.93 -10.47 -30.28
C LEU A 236 -2.07 -8.95 -30.42
N PRO A 237 -3.05 -8.31 -29.75
CA PRO A 237 -3.02 -6.86 -29.57
C PRO A 237 -1.72 -6.42 -28.89
N GLU A 238 -1.30 -5.19 -29.14
CA GLU A 238 -0.10 -4.60 -28.57
C GLU A 238 -0.32 -4.07 -27.15
N ASP A 239 0.79 -3.90 -26.42
CA ASP A 239 0.93 -3.08 -25.21
C ASP A 239 -0.11 -3.37 -24.09
N LEU A 240 -0.07 -4.59 -23.53
CA LEU A 240 -0.89 -4.93 -22.36
C LEU A 240 -0.52 -4.06 -21.15
N CYS A 241 -1.40 -3.11 -20.82
CA CYS A 241 -1.25 -2.21 -19.67
C CYS A 241 -2.33 -2.47 -18.62
N PHE A 242 -2.12 -1.97 -17.39
CA PHE A 242 -3.10 -2.03 -16.30
C PHE A 242 -3.29 -0.67 -15.64
N GLN A 243 -4.53 -0.33 -15.31
CA GLN A 243 -4.94 0.92 -14.67
C GLN A 243 -5.82 0.66 -13.45
N ARG A 244 -5.74 1.56 -12.46
CA ARG A 244 -6.65 1.63 -11.31
C ARG A 244 -8.04 2.12 -11.75
N ASP A 245 -9.01 2.02 -10.86
CA ASP A 245 -10.39 2.51 -11.09
C ASP A 245 -10.45 4.03 -11.39
N ASP A 246 -9.49 4.80 -10.89
CA ASP A 246 -9.36 6.24 -11.15
C ASP A 246 -8.69 6.57 -12.50
N GLY A 247 -8.32 5.54 -13.28
CA GLY A 247 -7.63 5.68 -14.57
C GLY A 247 -6.12 5.90 -14.46
N THR A 248 -5.54 5.94 -13.26
CA THR A 248 -4.08 6.03 -13.10
C THR A 248 -3.38 4.72 -13.43
N THR A 249 -2.24 4.79 -14.10
CA THR A 249 -1.45 3.62 -14.53
C THR A 249 -0.88 2.85 -13.34
N ILE A 250 -0.96 1.51 -13.40
CA ILE A 250 -0.18 0.60 -12.55
C ILE A 250 0.98 0.04 -13.34
N LEU A 251 0.70 -0.43 -14.57
CA LEU A 251 1.68 -0.98 -15.50
C LEU A 251 1.49 -0.32 -16.86
N GLY A 252 2.55 0.25 -17.40
CA GLY A 252 2.65 0.59 -18.82
C GLY A 252 3.69 -0.28 -19.50
N THR A 253 3.44 -0.66 -20.75
CA THR A 253 4.35 -1.50 -21.54
C THR A 253 4.50 -0.95 -22.94
N ILE A 254 5.69 -1.09 -23.50
CA ILE A 254 5.99 -0.90 -24.92
C ILE A 254 6.53 -2.25 -25.41
N ALA A 255 5.62 -3.13 -25.83
CA ALA A 255 5.91 -4.56 -25.94
C ALA A 255 6.98 -4.88 -26.99
N HIS A 256 6.95 -4.19 -28.14
CA HIS A 256 7.94 -4.37 -29.21
C HIS A 256 9.33 -3.85 -28.84
N GLU A 257 9.43 -2.92 -27.87
CA GLU A 257 10.69 -2.42 -27.31
C GLU A 257 11.15 -3.20 -26.08
N GLN A 258 10.36 -4.18 -25.63
CA GLN A 258 10.59 -4.93 -24.38
C GLN A 258 10.77 -4.01 -23.17
N ASP A 259 10.03 -2.91 -23.14
CA ASP A 259 10.08 -1.93 -22.05
C ASP A 259 8.78 -1.95 -21.25
N ALA A 260 8.90 -1.78 -19.94
CA ALA A 260 7.77 -1.70 -19.04
C ALA A 260 8.13 -0.88 -17.81
N PHE A 261 7.17 -0.08 -17.35
CA PHE A 261 7.27 0.67 -16.11
C PHE A 261 6.04 0.43 -15.24
N LEU A 262 6.22 0.55 -13.94
CA LEU A 262 5.17 0.40 -12.95
C LEU A 262 5.14 1.62 -12.05
N ASP A 263 3.95 2.13 -11.78
CA ASP A 263 3.73 3.19 -10.79
C ASP A 263 3.03 2.57 -9.58
N LEU A 264 3.79 2.36 -8.50
CA LEU A 264 3.40 1.50 -7.38
C LEU A 264 3.46 2.24 -6.05
N GLY A 265 2.47 2.02 -5.21
CA GLY A 265 2.55 2.29 -3.78
C GLY A 265 3.37 1.22 -3.04
N PRO A 266 3.78 1.47 -1.77
CA PRO A 266 4.59 0.54 -1.00
C PRO A 266 4.00 -0.88 -0.88
N ALA A 267 2.69 -0.98 -0.62
CA ALA A 267 2.02 -2.27 -0.46
C ALA A 267 1.93 -3.07 -1.78
N GLU A 268 1.71 -2.37 -2.90
CA GLU A 268 1.65 -2.99 -4.24
C GLU A 268 3.05 -3.50 -4.63
N TYR A 269 4.09 -2.71 -4.35
CA TYR A 269 5.49 -3.09 -4.56
C TYR A 269 5.89 -4.33 -3.75
N GLU A 270 5.56 -4.36 -2.46
CA GLU A 270 5.81 -5.52 -1.61
C GLU A 270 5.07 -6.77 -2.08
N ALA A 271 3.80 -6.64 -2.46
CA ALA A 271 3.00 -7.75 -2.98
C ALA A 271 3.60 -8.32 -4.27
N LEU A 272 4.06 -7.44 -5.17
CA LEU A 272 4.67 -7.83 -6.43
C LEU A 272 6.02 -8.53 -6.22
N LEU A 273 6.92 -7.98 -5.41
CA LEU A 273 8.20 -8.64 -5.09
C LEU A 273 8.02 -10.01 -4.42
N ALA A 274 7.03 -10.14 -3.54
CA ALA A 274 6.76 -11.39 -2.83
C ALA A 274 6.22 -12.49 -3.75
N LYS A 275 5.53 -12.14 -4.84
CA LYS A 275 4.84 -13.10 -5.73
C LYS A 275 5.54 -13.29 -7.07
N VAL A 276 6.33 -12.32 -7.50
CA VAL A 276 7.00 -12.29 -8.81
C VAL A 276 8.47 -11.85 -8.66
N PRO A 277 9.29 -12.61 -7.92
CA PRO A 277 10.68 -12.21 -7.65
C PRO A 277 11.56 -12.15 -8.91
N SER A 278 11.14 -12.77 -10.02
CA SER A 278 11.85 -12.72 -11.31
C SER A 278 11.70 -11.36 -12.02
N MET A 279 10.73 -10.54 -11.63
CA MET A 279 10.56 -9.21 -12.18
C MET A 279 11.51 -8.26 -11.45
N GLU A 280 12.72 -8.12 -11.97
CA GLU A 280 13.73 -7.21 -11.40
C GLU A 280 13.26 -5.77 -11.56
N LEU A 281 12.81 -5.14 -10.47
CA LEU A 281 12.34 -3.75 -10.48
C LEU A 281 13.44 -2.80 -10.03
N LYS A 282 13.72 -1.78 -10.84
CA LYS A 282 14.57 -0.65 -10.43
C LYS A 282 13.71 0.59 -10.26
N ARG A 283 13.77 1.19 -9.07
CA ARG A 283 13.15 2.49 -8.81
C ARG A 283 13.84 3.58 -9.62
N ASP A 284 13.05 4.41 -10.26
CA ASP A 284 13.55 5.59 -10.96
C ASP A 284 13.76 6.72 -9.95
N VAL A 285 14.97 7.29 -9.95
CA VAL A 285 15.45 8.25 -8.93
C VAL A 285 14.85 9.66 -9.15
N SER A 286 13.78 9.79 -9.94
CA SER A 286 13.17 11.09 -10.26
C SER A 286 12.21 11.62 -9.17
N ASP A 287 12.07 10.93 -8.05
CA ASP A 287 11.48 11.51 -6.84
C ASP A 287 12.43 12.64 -6.37
N PRO A 288 11.98 13.90 -6.19
CA PRO A 288 12.87 14.97 -5.73
C PRO A 288 13.54 14.50 -4.45
N ALA A 289 14.88 14.56 -4.45
CA ALA A 289 15.65 14.32 -3.25
C ALA A 289 14.99 15.07 -2.09
N PRO A 290 14.81 14.45 -0.91
CA PRO A 290 14.41 15.20 0.27
C PRO A 290 15.29 16.45 0.35
N PRO A 291 14.73 17.63 0.66
CA PRO A 291 15.50 18.87 0.68
C PRO A 291 16.77 18.60 1.46
N ALA A 292 17.91 18.77 0.77
CA ALA A 292 19.22 18.42 1.27
C ALA A 292 19.30 18.87 2.73
N GLU A 293 19.68 17.97 3.63
CA GLU A 293 20.09 18.31 4.98
C GLU A 293 21.05 19.49 4.86
N ARG A 294 20.55 20.68 5.16
CA ARG A 294 21.41 21.76 5.58
C ARG A 294 21.90 21.34 6.96
N ALA A 295 22.97 20.55 6.95
CA ALA A 295 23.86 20.43 8.08
C ALA A 295 24.38 21.85 8.41
N PRO A 296 24.63 22.13 9.70
CA PRO A 296 24.52 23.45 10.33
C PRO A 296 25.37 24.57 9.71
#